data_AF-A0A6B2LKG5-F1
#
_entry.id   AF-A0A6B2LKG5-F1
#
_cell.length_a   1.000
_cell.length_b   1.000
_cell.length_c   1.000
_cell.angle_alpha   90.00
_cell.angle_beta   90.00
_cell.angle_gamma   90.00
#
_symmetry.space_group_name_H-M   'P 1'
#
loop_
_entity.id
_entity.type
_entity.pdbx_description
1 polymer ?
#
loop_
_entity_poly.entity_id
_entity_poly.type
_entity_poly.pdbx_seq_one_letter_code
_entity_poly.pdbx_strand_id
1 'polypeptide(L)'
;MENTISMITYVNQLPGLVHFILVDRTDNKVMAPAITPMFGPQSKLSKNKKAKREVMKLLKRSIWDLCYESQEFLARGYFTMVMKCGNFQYYYCLWFETSAGAPLPITSDFDWDPKKPLNQQFYNHIQAIMQEKYSSSSIKCYEIYGLYLKFLPLKVVEQHSQVLVNSLLRVKQ
;
A
#
# COMPACT_ATOMS: atom_id res chain seq x y z
N MET A 1 -7.23 5.60 -22.70
CA MET A 1 -7.18 4.15 -22.46
C MET A 1 -6.70 3.95 -21.02
N GLU A 2 -7.57 3.50 -20.13
CA GLU A 2 -7.19 3.22 -18.73
C GLU A 2 -6.13 2.12 -18.73
N ASN A 3 -4.88 2.46 -18.39
CA ASN A 3 -3.81 1.50 -18.15
C ASN A 3 -4.25 0.57 -17.00
N THR A 4 -4.93 -0.52 -17.33
CA THR A 4 -5.46 -1.44 -16.33
C THR A 4 -4.28 -2.24 -15.80
N ILE A 5 -3.80 -1.87 -14.62
CA ILE A 5 -2.68 -2.57 -13.96
C ILE A 5 -3.16 -3.98 -13.62
N SER A 6 -2.51 -4.97 -14.24
CA SER A 6 -2.83 -6.38 -14.01
C SER A 6 -1.98 -6.93 -12.88
N MET A 7 -2.63 -7.57 -11.90
CA MET A 7 -1.96 -8.24 -10.79
C MET A 7 -0.98 -9.33 -11.27
N ILE A 8 -1.27 -9.97 -12.41
CA ILE A 8 -0.48 -11.08 -12.97
C ILE A 8 0.97 -10.69 -13.23
N THR A 9 1.22 -9.46 -13.69
CA THR A 9 2.57 -8.97 -13.96
C THR A 9 3.44 -8.95 -12.70
N TYR A 10 2.85 -8.59 -11.56
CA TYR A 10 3.56 -8.44 -10.30
C TYR A 10 3.72 -9.75 -9.53
N VAL A 11 2.76 -10.67 -9.64
CA VAL A 11 2.81 -11.96 -8.92
C VAL A 11 3.99 -12.82 -9.34
N ASN A 12 4.34 -12.79 -10.63
CA ASN A 12 5.51 -13.52 -11.13
C ASN A 12 6.83 -12.90 -10.66
N GLN A 13 6.86 -11.59 -10.42
CA GLN A 13 8.05 -10.86 -9.99
C GLN A 13 8.20 -10.86 -8.46
N LEU A 14 7.08 -10.89 -7.74
CA LEU A 14 6.98 -10.70 -6.29
C LEU A 14 6.17 -11.87 -5.69
N PRO A 15 6.78 -13.05 -5.53
CA PRO A 15 6.06 -14.23 -5.08
C PRO A 15 5.42 -14.01 -3.71
N GLY A 16 4.14 -14.39 -3.59
CA GLY A 16 3.33 -14.23 -2.39
C GLY A 16 2.74 -12.84 -2.19
N LEU A 17 2.94 -11.89 -3.10
CA LEU A 17 2.10 -10.70 -3.21
C LEU A 17 0.70 -11.09 -3.72
N VAL A 18 -0.34 -10.68 -3.01
CA VAL A 18 -1.75 -10.98 -3.33
C VAL A 18 -2.45 -9.78 -3.92
N HIS A 19 -2.22 -8.60 -3.35
CA HIS A 19 -2.81 -7.33 -3.79
C HIS A 19 -1.99 -6.14 -3.28
N PHE A 20 -2.17 -4.98 -3.90
CA PHE A 20 -1.61 -3.74 -3.38
C PHE A 20 -2.46 -2.52 -3.75
N ILE A 21 -2.30 -1.44 -2.99
CA ILE A 21 -2.85 -0.12 -3.28
C ILE A 21 -1.73 0.89 -3.04
N LEU A 22 -1.32 1.62 -4.09
CA LEU A 22 -0.43 2.77 -3.98
C LEU A 22 -1.29 4.04 -4.03
N VAL A 23 -1.06 4.96 -3.12
CA VAL A 23 -1.75 6.25 -3.05
C VAL A 23 -0.70 7.36 -3.12
N ASP A 24 -0.84 8.25 -4.10
CA ASP A 24 -0.16 9.53 -4.12
C ASP A 24 -1.08 10.57 -3.47
N ARG A 25 -0.72 11.02 -2.27
CA ARG A 25 -1.48 11.99 -1.48
C ARG A 25 -1.24 13.43 -1.90
N THR A 26 -0.23 13.67 -2.72
CA THR A 26 0.07 14.97 -3.33
C THR A 26 -0.92 15.27 -4.45
N ASP A 27 -1.12 14.28 -5.33
CA ASP A 27 -2.01 14.40 -6.49
C ASP A 27 -3.41 13.79 -6.25
N ASN A 28 -3.64 13.16 -5.10
CA ASN A 28 -4.83 12.37 -4.81
C ASN A 28 -5.12 11.27 -5.86
N LYS A 29 -4.07 10.59 -6.30
CA LYS A 29 -4.14 9.50 -7.28
C LYS A 29 -4.00 8.17 -6.58
N VAL A 30 -4.84 7.21 -6.97
CA VAL A 30 -4.78 5.83 -6.47
C VAL A 30 -4.42 4.90 -7.62
N MET A 31 -3.52 3.97 -7.33
CA MET A 31 -3.04 2.96 -8.26
C MET A 31 -3.18 1.59 -7.60
N ALA A 32 -4.11 0.78 -8.10
CA ALA A 32 -4.35 -0.57 -7.62
C ALA A 32 -4.81 -1.47 -8.77
N PRO A 33 -4.41 -2.75 -8.80
CA PRO A 33 -4.94 -3.69 -9.77
C PRO A 33 -6.40 -4.02 -9.47
N ALA A 34 -7.13 -4.60 -10.43
CA ALA A 34 -8.48 -5.09 -10.15
C ALA A 34 -8.43 -6.27 -9.16
N ILE A 35 -9.29 -6.25 -8.13
CA ILE A 35 -9.39 -7.35 -7.15
C ILE A 35 -9.93 -8.58 -7.86
N THR A 36 -9.04 -9.49 -8.22
CA THR A 36 -9.38 -10.69 -9.01
C THR A 36 -8.86 -11.93 -8.29
N PRO A 37 -9.70 -12.97 -8.08
CA PRO A 37 -9.24 -14.23 -7.54
C PRO A 37 -8.24 -14.88 -8.49
N MET A 38 -7.04 -15.15 -8.00
CA MET A 38 -6.02 -15.84 -8.78
C MET A 38 -6.12 -17.34 -8.50
N PHE A 39 -6.43 -18.10 -9.55
CA PHE A 39 -6.43 -19.55 -9.51
C PHE A 39 -5.36 -20.07 -10.47
N GLY A 40 -4.64 -21.11 -10.06
CA GLY A 40 -3.72 -21.80 -10.95
C GLY A 40 -4.46 -22.37 -12.18
N PRO A 41 -3.79 -22.51 -13.33
CA PRO A 41 -4.40 -22.96 -14.59
C PRO A 41 -5.16 -24.29 -14.47
N GLN A 42 -4.65 -25.20 -13.62
CA GLN A 42 -5.23 -26.52 -13.38
C GLN A 42 -6.14 -26.62 -12.13
N SER A 43 -6.41 -25.50 -11.46
CA SER A 43 -7.17 -25.51 -10.22
C SER A 43 -8.64 -25.89 -10.48
N LYS A 44 -9.13 -26.95 -9.83
CA LYS A 44 -10.57 -27.31 -9.85
C LYS A 44 -11.45 -26.17 -9.29
N LEU A 45 -10.91 -25.32 -8.42
CA LEU A 45 -11.60 -24.14 -7.90
C LEU A 45 -11.83 -23.06 -8.99
N SER A 46 -10.99 -23.02 -10.03
CA SER A 46 -11.13 -22.04 -11.13
C SER A 46 -12.39 -22.27 -11.97
N LYS A 47 -12.99 -23.48 -11.92
CA LYS A 47 -14.25 -23.79 -12.62
C LYS A 47 -15.47 -23.63 -11.71
N ASN A 48 -15.28 -23.53 -10.39
CA ASN A 48 -16.36 -23.42 -9.43
C ASN A 48 -16.70 -21.94 -9.16
N LYS A 49 -17.80 -21.45 -9.72
CA LYS A 49 -18.29 -20.07 -9.54
C LYS A 49 -18.51 -19.69 -8.07
N LYS A 50 -19.00 -20.62 -7.23
CA LYS A 50 -19.19 -20.38 -5.80
C LYS A 50 -17.85 -20.15 -5.10
N ALA A 51 -16.85 -21.00 -5.37
CA ALA A 51 -15.52 -20.84 -4.82
C ALA A 51 -14.88 -19.50 -5.23
N LYS A 52 -15.01 -19.09 -6.50
CA LYS A 52 -14.55 -17.76 -6.95
C LYS A 52 -15.15 -16.62 -6.15
N ARG A 53 -16.46 -16.66 -5.94
CA ARG A 53 -17.18 -15.62 -5.22
C ARG A 53 -16.73 -15.53 -3.76
N GLU A 54 -16.56 -16.67 -3.08
CA GLU A 54 -16.12 -16.67 -1.68
C GLU A 54 -14.67 -16.19 -1.53
N VAL A 55 -13.77 -16.56 -2.46
CA VAL A 55 -12.40 -16.01 -2.49
C VAL A 55 -12.42 -14.49 -2.75
N MET A 56 -13.25 -14.01 -3.67
CA MET A 56 -13.37 -12.58 -3.94
C MET A 56 -13.88 -11.81 -2.72
N LYS A 57 -14.88 -12.34 -2.00
CA LYS A 57 -15.36 -11.75 -0.74
C LYS A 57 -14.26 -11.71 0.32
N LEU A 58 -13.50 -12.80 0.47
CA LEU A 58 -12.37 -12.87 1.39
C LEU A 58 -11.34 -11.79 1.07
N LEU A 59 -10.92 -11.66 -0.20
CA LEU A 59 -9.94 -10.67 -0.63
C LEU A 59 -10.44 -9.24 -0.37
N LYS A 60 -11.68 -8.92 -0.76
CA LYS A 60 -12.27 -7.59 -0.51
C LYS A 60 -12.28 -7.24 0.97
N ARG A 61 -12.70 -8.19 1.82
CA ARG A 61 -12.69 -8.00 3.28
C ARG A 61 -11.26 -7.77 3.78
N SER A 62 -10.30 -8.62 3.42
CA SER A 62 -8.92 -8.48 3.88
C SER A 62 -8.24 -7.20 3.40
N ILE A 63 -8.60 -6.68 2.22
CA ILE A 63 -8.12 -5.37 1.73
C ILE A 63 -8.72 -4.24 2.58
N TRP A 64 -10.01 -4.32 2.92
CA TRP A 64 -10.62 -3.32 3.80
C TRP A 64 -10.09 -3.36 5.22
N ASP A 65 -9.90 -4.55 5.78
CA ASP A 65 -9.29 -4.73 7.09
C ASP A 65 -7.86 -4.15 7.07
N LEU A 66 -7.07 -4.42 6.03
CA LEU A 66 -5.74 -3.81 5.84
C LEU A 66 -5.82 -2.27 5.83
N CYS A 67 -6.74 -1.67 5.07
CA CYS A 67 -6.89 -0.22 5.06
C CYS A 67 -7.26 0.34 6.45
N TYR A 68 -8.18 -0.31 7.15
CA TYR A 68 -8.62 0.12 8.47
C TYR A 68 -7.49 0.06 9.50
N GLU A 69 -6.82 -1.08 9.62
CA GLU A 69 -5.71 -1.28 10.56
C GLU A 69 -4.56 -0.31 10.27
N SER A 70 -4.17 -0.15 9.01
CA SER A 70 -3.11 0.81 8.63
C SER A 70 -3.43 2.24 9.04
N GLN A 71 -4.68 2.67 8.87
CA GLN A 71 -5.13 4.01 9.25
C GLN A 71 -5.19 4.15 10.78
N GLU A 72 -5.60 3.11 11.51
CA GLU A 72 -5.56 3.11 12.97
C GLU A 72 -4.12 3.24 13.51
N PHE A 73 -3.16 2.53 12.89
CA PHE A 73 -1.74 2.63 13.24
C PHE A 73 -1.16 4.01 12.87
N LEU A 74 -1.52 4.55 11.70
CA LEU A 74 -1.11 5.90 11.29
C LEU A 74 -1.63 6.96 12.26
N ALA A 75 -2.87 6.85 12.74
CA ALA A 75 -3.44 7.77 13.71
C ALA A 75 -2.69 7.76 15.06
N ARG A 76 -2.02 6.65 15.38
CA ARG A 76 -1.14 6.51 16.55
C ARG A 76 0.30 6.99 16.29
N GLY A 77 0.60 7.48 15.09
CA GLY A 77 1.92 7.96 14.70
C GLY A 77 2.83 6.89 14.08
N TYR A 78 2.32 5.71 13.72
CA TYR A 78 3.10 4.68 13.05
C TYR A 78 2.99 4.80 11.53
N PHE A 79 4.09 5.21 10.90
CA PHE A 79 4.19 5.34 9.43
C PHE A 79 4.52 4.04 8.71
N THR A 80 4.87 2.99 9.45
CA THR A 80 5.12 1.66 8.89
C THR A 80 4.46 0.62 9.78
N MET A 81 3.79 -0.34 9.16
CA MET A 81 3.13 -1.43 9.87
C MET A 81 3.35 -2.73 9.11
N VAL A 82 3.71 -3.79 9.83
CA VAL A 82 3.64 -5.15 9.33
C VAL A 82 2.89 -6.01 10.34
N MET A 83 1.79 -6.62 9.90
CA MET A 83 0.87 -7.36 10.78
C MET A 83 0.46 -8.68 10.13
N LYS A 84 0.37 -9.75 10.91
CA LYS A 84 -0.16 -11.04 10.42
C LYS A 84 -1.65 -11.12 10.76
N CYS A 85 -2.50 -11.30 9.74
CA CYS A 85 -3.95 -11.41 9.91
C CYS A 85 -4.49 -12.63 9.14
N GLY A 86 -5.01 -13.62 9.87
CA GLY A 86 -5.55 -14.86 9.29
C GLY A 86 -4.50 -15.61 8.46
N ASN A 87 -4.72 -15.66 7.14
CA ASN A 87 -3.85 -16.29 6.13
C ASN A 87 -2.93 -15.29 5.40
N PHE A 88 -3.03 -14.00 5.75
CA PHE A 88 -2.32 -12.92 5.09
C PHE A 88 -1.36 -12.21 6.04
N GLN A 89 -0.45 -11.45 5.44
CA GLN A 89 0.39 -10.47 6.10
C GLN A 89 0.10 -9.11 5.46
N TYR A 90 -0.28 -8.16 6.30
CA TYR A 90 -0.54 -6.77 5.98
C TYR A 90 0.77 -6.01 6.07
N TYR A 91 1.06 -5.24 5.03
CA TYR A 91 2.17 -4.32 4.98
C TYR A 91 1.61 -2.93 4.68
N TYR A 92 2.07 -1.94 5.41
CA TYR A 92 1.77 -0.55 5.16
C TYR A 92 3.00 0.31 5.38
N CYS A 93 3.18 1.29 4.51
CA CYS A 93 4.21 2.31 4.66
C CYS A 93 3.71 3.63 4.07
N LEU A 94 3.88 4.70 4.84
CA LEU A 94 3.79 6.09 4.39
C LEU A 94 5.21 6.65 4.35
N TRP A 95 5.57 7.30 3.25
CA TRP A 95 6.86 7.95 3.12
C TRP A 95 6.77 9.24 2.31
N PHE A 96 7.83 10.03 2.41
CA PHE A 96 7.98 11.27 1.67
C PHE A 96 9.17 11.17 0.73
N GLU A 97 9.06 11.84 -0.42
CA GLU A 97 10.15 11.97 -1.38
C GLU A 97 10.32 13.42 -1.81
N THR A 98 11.54 13.80 -2.16
CA THR A 98 11.77 15.06 -2.89
C THR A 98 11.16 14.98 -4.29
N SER A 99 11.04 16.12 -4.97
CA SER A 99 10.68 16.16 -6.39
C SER A 99 11.58 15.29 -7.28
N ALA A 100 12.85 15.10 -6.88
CA ALA A 100 13.83 14.24 -7.54
C ALA A 100 13.70 12.74 -7.19
N GLY A 101 12.74 12.35 -6.34
CA GLY A 101 12.49 10.95 -5.96
C GLY A 101 13.43 10.42 -4.86
N ALA A 102 14.11 11.30 -4.13
CA ALA A 102 14.95 10.88 -2.99
C ALA A 102 14.06 10.73 -1.74
N PRO A 103 14.09 9.58 -1.04
CA PRO A 103 13.29 9.37 0.16
C PRO A 103 13.75 10.29 1.30
N LEU A 104 12.79 10.85 2.03
CA LEU A 104 13.02 11.74 3.16
C LEU A 104 12.67 11.00 4.47
N PRO A 105 13.58 10.99 5.46
CA PRO A 105 13.31 10.32 6.73
C PRO A 105 12.21 11.05 7.50
N ILE A 106 11.21 10.28 7.95
CA ILE A 106 10.14 10.81 8.79
C ILE A 106 10.67 11.05 10.20
N THR A 107 10.35 12.20 10.77
CA THR A 107 10.64 12.50 12.17
C THR A 107 9.39 12.43 13.01
N SER A 108 9.50 11.93 14.24
CA SER A 108 8.38 11.55 15.11
C SER A 108 7.47 12.68 15.61
N ASP A 109 7.77 13.93 15.29
CA ASP A 109 7.22 15.09 16.00
C ASP A 109 6.07 15.71 15.21
N PHE A 110 4.98 14.95 15.02
CA PHE A 110 3.75 15.47 14.44
C PHE A 110 2.72 15.71 15.55
N ASP A 111 2.34 16.97 15.75
CA ASP A 111 1.29 17.36 16.68
C ASP A 111 -0.09 17.19 16.03
N TRP A 112 -0.46 15.94 15.74
CA TRP A 112 -1.79 15.59 15.24
C TRP A 112 -2.59 14.86 16.31
N ASP A 113 -3.78 15.35 16.61
CA ASP A 113 -4.72 14.70 17.51
C ASP A 113 -5.16 13.34 16.93
N PRO A 114 -4.84 12.20 17.57
CA PRO A 114 -5.22 10.86 17.10
C PRO A 114 -6.72 10.65 16.94
N LYS A 115 -7.56 11.49 17.56
CA LYS A 115 -9.02 11.43 17.44
C LYS A 115 -9.54 12.13 16.18
N LYS A 116 -8.72 12.94 15.51
CA LYS A 116 -9.10 13.60 14.27
C LYS A 116 -8.99 12.64 13.09
N PRO A 117 -9.90 12.72 12.10
CA PRO A 117 -9.87 11.85 10.94
C PRO A 117 -8.61 12.11 10.09
N LEU A 118 -8.02 11.03 9.59
CA LEU A 118 -6.90 11.05 8.64
C LEU A 118 -7.38 11.42 7.24
N ASN A 119 -7.77 12.68 7.07
CA ASN A 119 -8.25 13.24 5.82
C ASN A 119 -7.14 14.05 5.10
N GLN A 120 -7.48 14.75 4.02
CA GLN A 120 -6.49 15.55 3.29
C GLN A 120 -5.80 16.63 4.16
N GLN A 121 -6.47 17.15 5.19
CA GLN A 121 -5.86 18.14 6.09
C GLN A 121 -4.73 17.53 6.91
N PHE A 122 -4.88 16.27 7.35
CA PHE A 122 -3.80 15.53 7.99
C PHE A 122 -2.58 15.44 7.06
N TYR A 123 -2.78 14.95 5.83
CA TYR A 123 -1.70 14.79 4.86
C TYR A 123 -1.03 16.12 4.49
N ASN A 124 -1.82 17.18 4.29
CA ASN A 124 -1.30 18.52 4.02
C ASN A 124 -0.48 19.06 5.21
N HIS A 125 -0.93 18.81 6.44
CA HIS A 125 -0.25 19.24 7.66
C HIS A 125 1.13 18.57 7.81
N ILE A 126 1.18 17.24 7.72
CA ILE A 126 2.45 16.51 7.82
C ILE A 126 3.39 16.86 6.65
N GLN A 127 2.85 17.11 5.45
CA GLN A 127 3.64 17.52 4.30
C GLN A 127 4.21 18.93 4.45
N ALA A 128 3.46 19.88 5.02
CA ALA A 128 3.95 21.22 5.33
C ALA A 128 5.10 21.20 6.35
N ILE A 129 4.98 20.40 7.41
CA ILE A 129 6.06 20.19 8.39
C ILE A 129 7.33 19.64 7.71
N MET A 130 7.17 18.65 6.82
CA MET A 130 8.29 18.10 6.08
C MET A 130 8.91 19.16 5.14
N GLN A 131 8.10 19.99 4.49
CA GLN A 131 8.60 21.04 3.57
C GLN A 131 9.43 22.09 4.31
N GLU A 132 8.96 22.53 5.47
CA GLU A 132 9.69 23.45 6.35
C GLU A 132 11.01 22.83 6.82
N LYS A 133 10.97 21.58 7.30
CA LYS A 133 12.15 20.89 7.82
C LYS A 133 13.26 20.69 6.80
N TYR A 134 12.90 20.33 5.57
CA TYR A 134 13.86 20.03 4.51
C TYR A 134 14.12 21.21 3.58
N SER A 135 13.61 22.40 3.89
CA SER A 135 13.72 23.62 3.06
C SER A 135 13.37 23.35 1.59
N SER A 136 12.36 22.50 1.36
CA SER A 136 12.00 22.02 0.02
C SER A 136 10.62 22.52 -0.36
N SER A 137 10.54 23.15 -1.53
CA SER A 137 9.28 23.67 -2.07
C SER A 137 8.35 22.58 -2.62
N SER A 138 8.86 21.36 -2.83
CA SER A 138 8.09 20.26 -3.39
C SER A 138 8.53 18.92 -2.80
N ILE A 139 7.72 18.46 -1.86
CA ILE A 139 7.80 17.12 -1.27
C ILE A 139 6.57 16.36 -1.73
N LYS A 140 6.74 15.10 -2.12
CA LYS A 140 5.64 14.19 -2.44
C LYS A 140 5.36 13.28 -1.25
N CYS A 141 4.09 12.99 -1.00
CA CYS A 141 3.64 12.07 0.03
C CYS A 141 3.00 10.83 -0.61
N TYR A 142 3.48 9.65 -0.23
CA TYR A 142 3.02 8.38 -0.76
C TYR A 142 2.61 7.42 0.36
N GLU A 143 1.67 6.55 0.05
CA GLU A 143 1.31 5.41 0.88
C GLU A 143 1.22 4.15 0.03
N ILE A 144 1.66 3.01 0.59
CA ILE A 144 1.47 1.70 0.00
C ILE A 144 0.78 0.78 1.01
N TYR A 145 -0.24 0.08 0.54
CA TYR A 145 -0.92 -1.00 1.25
C TYR A 145 -0.59 -2.29 0.50
N GLY A 146 0.08 -3.23 1.15
CA GLY A 146 0.47 -4.50 0.57
C GLY A 146 -0.22 -5.65 1.28
N LEU A 147 -0.89 -6.51 0.51
CA LEU A 147 -1.47 -7.76 1.00
C LEU A 147 -0.57 -8.91 0.53
N TYR A 148 0.07 -9.58 1.48
CA TYR A 148 1.00 -10.68 1.24
C TYR A 148 0.48 -11.99 1.85
N LEU A 149 1.01 -13.13 1.41
CA LEU A 149 0.80 -14.41 2.07
C LEU A 149 1.58 -14.46 3.40
N LYS A 150 0.95 -14.99 4.45
CA LYS A 150 1.44 -14.95 5.84
C LYS A 150 2.83 -15.57 6.09
N PHE A 151 3.25 -16.51 5.25
CA PHE A 151 4.49 -17.27 5.45
C PHE A 151 5.73 -16.54 4.94
N LEU A 152 5.58 -15.38 4.28
CA LEU A 152 6.72 -14.61 3.81
C LEU A 152 7.49 -14.00 5.00
N PRO A 153 8.83 -14.18 5.06
CA PRO A 153 9.65 -13.48 6.03
C PRO A 153 9.52 -11.95 5.90
N LEU A 154 9.60 -11.22 7.02
CA LEU A 154 9.48 -9.76 7.04
C LEU A 154 10.42 -9.08 6.03
N LYS A 155 11.69 -9.48 6.02
CA LYS A 155 12.70 -8.96 5.08
C LYS A 155 12.30 -9.12 3.61
N VAL A 156 11.65 -10.23 3.26
CA VAL A 156 11.17 -10.48 1.90
C VAL A 156 10.00 -9.56 1.56
N VAL A 157 9.08 -9.35 2.50
CA VAL A 157 7.95 -8.41 2.32
C VAL A 157 8.45 -6.98 2.12
N GLU A 158 9.42 -6.52 2.90
CA GLU A 158 10.03 -5.20 2.75
C GLU A 158 10.72 -5.04 1.38
N GLN A 159 11.55 -6.02 1.00
CA GLN A 159 12.21 -6.04 -0.32
C GLN A 159 11.20 -6.03 -1.46
N HIS A 160 10.17 -6.89 -1.40
CA HIS A 160 9.13 -6.93 -2.41
C HIS A 160 8.36 -5.60 -2.50
N SER A 161 8.08 -4.98 -1.36
CA SER A 161 7.40 -3.68 -1.30
C SER A 161 8.23 -2.58 -1.97
N GLN A 162 9.55 -2.56 -1.75
CA GLN A 162 10.44 -1.59 -2.38
C GLN A 162 10.54 -1.79 -3.89
N VAL A 163 10.66 -3.03 -4.36
CA VAL A 163 10.64 -3.36 -5.80
C VAL A 163 9.30 -2.96 -6.43
N LEU A 164 8.19 -3.22 -5.75
CA LEU A 164 6.85 -2.84 -6.19
C LEU A 164 6.73 -1.32 -6.35
N VAL A 165 7.06 -0.55 -5.31
CA VAL A 165 7.01 0.91 -5.32
C VAL A 165 7.85 1.48 -6.47
N ASN A 166 9.08 1.01 -6.62
CA ASN A 166 9.97 1.46 -7.70
C ASN A 166 9.37 1.15 -9.09
N SER A 167 8.72 0.00 -9.26
CA SER A 167 8.05 -0.35 -10.52
C SER A 167 6.86 0.58 -10.80
N LEU A 168 6.02 0.86 -9.80
CA LEU A 168 4.82 1.68 -9.95
C LEU A 168 5.13 3.16 -10.18
N LEU A 169 6.10 3.70 -9.44
CA LEU A 169 6.50 5.11 -9.59
C LEU A 169 7.19 5.38 -10.93
N ARG A 170 7.91 4.40 -11.50
CA ARG A 170 8.45 4.50 -12.86
C ARG A 170 7.37 4.57 -13.94
N VAL A 171 6.24 3.89 -13.75
CA VAL A 171 5.10 3.94 -14.68
C VAL A 171 4.39 5.31 -14.62
N LYS A 172 4.62 6.11 -13.57
CA LYS A 172 4.06 7.45 -13.42
C LYS A 172 4.87 8.55 -14.13
N GLN A 173 6.15 8.30 -14.45
CA GLN A 173 7.05 9.23 -15.15
C GLN A 173 6.87 9.12 -16.67
#